data_AF-A0A1Q6X1D2-F1
#
_entry.id   AF-A0A1Q6X1D2-F1
#
_cell.length_a   1.000
_cell.length_b   1.000
_cell.length_c   1.000
_cell.angle_alpha   90.00
_cell.angle_beta   90.00
_cell.angle_gamma   90.00
#
_symmetry.space_group_name_H-M   'P 1'
#
loop_
_entity.id
_entity.type
_entity.pdbx_description
1 polymer ?
#
loop_
_entity_poly.entity_id
_entity_poly.type
_entity_poly.pdbx_seq_one_letter_code
_entity_poly.pdbx_strand_id
1 'polypeptide(L)'
;MSAFEEHKEELEKFEQMFGRERGRLAVSLDRLTNALVLVGQHGVYCTSQRNPTVPAMDLRIINQELVHAKELVQSVMEELRLAKQKSTN
;
A
#
# COMPACT_ATOMS: atom_id res chain seq x y z
N MET A 1 -6.26 -7.76 16.90
CA MET A 1 -4.79 -7.91 16.84
C MET A 1 -4.25 -6.68 16.14
N SER A 2 -3.08 -6.19 16.55
CA SER A 2 -2.42 -5.05 15.89
C SER A 2 -1.72 -5.49 14.60
N ALA A 3 -1.43 -4.55 13.69
CA ALA A 3 -0.65 -4.84 12.49
C ALA A 3 0.74 -5.45 12.80
N PHE A 4 1.31 -5.16 13.98
CA PHE A 4 2.58 -5.72 14.42
C PHE A 4 2.49 -7.19 14.84
N GLU A 5 1.32 -7.63 15.30
CA GLU A 5 1.07 -9.02 15.66
C GLU A 5 0.69 -9.83 14.42
N GLU A 6 -0.20 -9.27 13.59
CA GLU A 6 -0.74 -9.95 12.40
C GLU A 6 0.30 -10.12 11.29
N HIS A 7 1.22 -9.17 11.14
CA HIS A 7 2.25 -9.17 10.09
C HIS A 7 3.66 -9.30 10.66
N LYS A 8 3.79 -9.91 11.84
CA LYS A 8 5.07 -10.04 12.55
C LYS A 8 6.17 -10.67 11.68
N GLU A 9 5.87 -11.79 11.03
CA GLU A 9 6.85 -12.52 10.21
C GLU A 9 7.30 -11.71 8.98
N GLU A 10 6.36 -11.02 8.32
CA GLU A 10 6.66 -10.15 7.19
C GLU A 10 7.50 -8.95 7.65
N LEU A 11 7.16 -8.34 8.78
CA LEU A 11 7.91 -7.24 9.38
C LEU A 11 9.33 -7.68 9.71
N GLU A 12 9.53 -8.81 10.41
CA GLU A 12 10.87 -9.31 10.73
C GLU A 12 11.70 -9.54 9.47
N LYS A 13 11.13 -10.19 8.45
CA LYS A 13 11.79 -10.45 7.17
C LYS A 13 12.21 -9.15 6.47
N PHE A 14 11.30 -8.20 6.32
CA PHE A 14 11.57 -6.98 5.56
C PHE A 14 12.43 -5.98 6.34
N GLU A 15 12.28 -5.91 7.67
CA GLU A 15 13.17 -5.11 8.53
C GLU A 15 14.60 -5.65 8.49
N GLN A 16 14.79 -6.98 8.44
CA GLN A 16 16.11 -7.58 8.26
C GLN A 16 16.72 -7.25 6.89
N MET A 17 15.94 -7.33 5.81
CA MET A 17 16.44 -7.10 4.44
C MET A 17 16.73 -5.62 4.14
N PHE A 18 15.89 -4.71 4.60
CA PHE A 18 15.91 -3.30 4.17
C PHE A 18 16.24 -2.32 5.29
N GLY A 19 16.36 -2.78 6.54
CA GLY A 19 16.40 -1.95 7.73
C GLY A 19 14.98 -1.63 8.23
N ARG A 20 14.89 -1.20 9.50
CA ARG A 20 13.61 -1.03 10.22
C ARG A 20 12.60 -0.15 9.49
N GLU A 21 13.00 1.05 9.06
CA GLU A 21 12.09 2.01 8.43
C GLU A 21 11.60 1.52 7.06
N ARG A 22 12.53 1.15 6.19
CA ARG A 22 12.20 0.67 4.83
C ARG A 22 11.47 -0.67 4.86
N GLY A 23 11.76 -1.53 5.84
CA GLY A 23 11.06 -2.79 6.05
C GLY A 23 9.59 -2.58 6.43
N ARG A 24 9.30 -1.65 7.35
CA ARG A 24 7.92 -1.27 7.72
C ARG A 24 7.16 -0.65 6.56
N LEU A 25 7.82 0.23 5.79
CA LEU A 25 7.21 0.81 4.59
C LEU A 25 6.91 -0.26 3.53
N ALA A 26 7.78 -1.27 3.37
CA ALA A 26 7.53 -2.39 2.46
C ALA A 26 6.28 -3.19 2.85
N VAL A 27 6.12 -3.53 4.14
CA VAL A 27 4.90 -4.20 4.63
C VAL A 27 3.68 -3.31 4.45
N SER A 28 3.80 -2.01 4.73
CA SER A 28 2.70 -1.05 4.55
C SER A 28 2.24 -0.97 3.08
N LEU A 29 3.20 -0.98 2.15
CA LEU A 29 2.92 -0.97 0.71
C LEU A 29 2.17 -2.23 0.26
N ASP A 30 2.51 -3.37 0.85
CA ASP A 30 1.82 -4.63 0.60
C ASP A 30 0.37 -4.58 1.12
N ARG A 31 0.14 -4.00 2.31
CA ARG A 31 -1.22 -3.80 2.85
C ARG A 31 -2.08 -2.88 1.98
N LEU A 32 -1.52 -1.77 1.49
CA LEU A 32 -2.20 -0.91 0.54
C LEU A 32 -2.54 -1.65 -0.76
N THR A 33 -1.63 -2.50 -1.23
CA THR A 33 -1.86 -3.31 -2.43
C THR A 33 -2.97 -4.33 -2.22
N ASN A 34 -3.03 -4.99 -1.07
CA ASN A 34 -4.12 -5.89 -0.72
C ASN A 34 -5.47 -5.16 -0.66
N ALA A 35 -5.52 -3.97 -0.05
CA ALA A 35 -6.72 -3.15 -0.03
C ALA A 35 -7.19 -2.77 -1.45
N LEU A 36 -6.27 -2.38 -2.34
CA LEU A 36 -6.59 -2.07 -3.74
C LEU A 36 -7.22 -3.27 -4.46
N VAL A 37 -6.68 -4.48 -4.26
CA VAL A 37 -7.22 -5.71 -4.85
C VAL A 37 -8.63 -5.99 -4.32
N LEU A 38 -8.84 -5.90 -3.01
CA LEU A 38 -10.14 -6.15 -2.39
C LEU A 38 -11.21 -5.15 -2.85
N VAL A 39 -10.87 -3.86 -2.89
CA VAL A 39 -11.77 -2.80 -3.38
C VAL A 39 -12.07 -2.99 -4.87
N GLY A 40 -11.07 -3.33 -5.67
CA GLY A 40 -11.23 -3.63 -7.09
C GLY A 40 -12.19 -4.79 -7.32
N GLN A 41 -12.04 -5.89 -6.58
CA GLN A 41 -12.94 -7.04 -6.65
C GLN A 41 -14.36 -6.67 -6.22
N HIS A 42 -14.52 -5.93 -5.13
CA HIS A 42 -15.84 -5.50 -4.68
C HIS A 42 -16.54 -4.58 -5.69
N GLY A 43 -15.76 -3.74 -6.40
CA GLY A 43 -16.26 -2.87 -7.47
C GLY A 43 -16.83 -3.62 -8.69
N VAL A 44 -16.50 -4.90 -8.88
CA VAL A 44 -17.14 -5.75 -9.91
C VAL A 44 -18.61 -6.02 -9.58
N TYR A 45 -18.92 -6.19 -8.29
CA TYR A 45 -20.26 -6.53 -7.82
C TYR A 45 -21.08 -5.29 -7.42
N CYS A 46 -20.41 -4.25 -6.94
CA CYS A 46 -21.04 -3.02 -6.48
C CYS A 46 -20.93 -1.93 -7.57
N THR A 47 -21.93 -1.88 -8.45
CA THR A 47 -21.98 -0.96 -9.60
C THR A 47 -22.83 0.28 -9.32
N SER A 48 -22.57 1.35 -10.05
CA SER A 48 -23.33 2.60 -9.93
C SER A 48 -24.77 2.43 -10.42
N GLN A 49 -25.73 2.92 -9.64
CA GLN A 49 -27.15 2.95 -10.04
C GLN A 49 -27.38 3.80 -11.30
N ARG A 50 -26.53 4.82 -11.54
CA ARG A 50 -26.64 5.69 -12.73
C ARG A 50 -25.97 5.08 -13.96
N ASN A 51 -24.93 4.29 -13.77
CA ASN A 51 -24.22 3.62 -14.85
C ASN A 51 -23.66 2.26 -14.38
N PRO A 52 -24.32 1.15 -14.72
CA PRO A 52 -23.89 -0.20 -14.31
C PRO A 52 -22.52 -0.63 -14.84
N THR A 53 -21.93 0.09 -15.81
CA THR A 53 -20.60 -0.25 -16.36
C THR A 53 -19.44 0.25 -15.50
N VAL A 54 -19.72 1.04 -14.46
CA VAL A 54 -18.69 1.55 -13.54
C VAL A 54 -19.02 1.16 -12.09
N PRO A 55 -17.99 1.00 -11.24
CA PRO A 55 -18.20 0.79 -9.81
C PRO A 55 -18.94 1.97 -9.17
N ALA A 56 -19.52 1.71 -8.00
CA ALA A 56 -20.09 2.75 -7.15
C ALA A 56 -19.07 3.88 -6.87
N MET A 57 -19.56 5.12 -6.73
CA MET A 57 -18.72 6.33 -6.70
C MET A 57 -17.76 6.33 -5.50
N ASP A 58 -18.25 5.90 -4.35
CA ASP A 58 -17.48 5.69 -3.13
C ASP A 58 -16.32 4.70 -3.34
N LEU A 59 -16.55 3.56 -3.99
CA LEU A 59 -15.49 2.58 -4.28
C LEU A 59 -14.44 3.14 -5.24
N ARG A 60 -14.86 3.95 -6.21
CA ARG A 60 -13.92 4.65 -7.09
C ARG A 60 -13.04 5.63 -6.32
N ILE A 61 -13.62 6.40 -5.40
CA ILE A 61 -12.88 7.34 -4.55
C ILE A 61 -11.92 6.59 -3.63
N ILE A 62 -12.37 5.53 -2.96
CA ILE A 62 -11.52 4.71 -2.09
C ILE A 62 -10.34 4.13 -2.88
N ASN A 63 -10.59 3.58 -4.06
CA ASN A 63 -9.52 3.05 -4.91
C ASN A 63 -8.52 4.15 -5.27
N GLN A 64 -8.99 5.34 -5.66
CA GLN A 64 -8.13 6.48 -5.96
C GLN A 64 -7.26 6.90 -4.76
N GLU A 65 -7.86 7.03 -3.57
CA GLU A 65 -7.12 7.39 -2.36
C GLU A 65 -6.08 6.34 -1.96
N LEU A 66 -6.39 5.05 -2.14
CA LEU A 66 -5.43 3.97 -1.92
C LEU A 66 -4.27 4.00 -2.93
N VAL A 67 -4.54 4.35 -4.19
CA VAL A 67 -3.49 4.57 -5.20
C VAL A 67 -2.60 5.74 -4.79
N HIS A 68 -3.18 6.88 -4.42
CA HIS A 68 -2.41 8.05 -3.97
C HIS A 68 -1.54 7.73 -2.74
N ALA A 69 -2.10 7.06 -1.74
CA ALA A 69 -1.35 6.64 -0.55
C ALA A 69 -0.18 5.72 -0.92
N LYS A 70 -0.39 4.80 -1.87
CA LYS A 70 0.64 3.89 -2.36
C LYS A 70 1.78 4.66 -3.03
N GLU A 71 1.46 5.62 -3.90
CA GLU A 71 2.44 6.45 -4.58
C GLU A 71 3.31 7.26 -3.60
N LEU A 72 2.68 7.88 -2.59
CA LEU A 72 3.38 8.64 -1.55
C LEU A 72 4.30 7.74 -0.68
N VAL A 73 3.86 6.53 -0.36
CA VAL A 73 4.73 5.58 0.38
C VAL A 73 5.92 5.16 -0.49
N GLN A 74 5.70 4.89 -1.77
CA GLN A 74 6.77 4.54 -2.70
C GLN A 74 7.78 5.68 -2.86
N SER A 75 7.33 6.93 -2.91
CA SER A 75 8.23 8.08 -3.01
C SER A 75 9.15 8.19 -1.79
N VAL A 76 8.62 8.01 -0.57
CA VAL A 76 9.42 8.01 0.66
C VAL A 76 10.45 6.86 0.66
N MET A 77 10.05 5.66 0.23
CA MET A 77 10.98 4.53 0.15
C MET A 77 12.15 4.80 -0.79
N GLU A 78 11.90 5.51 -1.89
CA GLU A 78 12.91 5.90 -2.87
C GLU A 78 13.84 6.98 -2.33
N GLU A 79 13.30 8.00 -1.65
CA GLU A 79 14.10 9.03 -0.98
C GLU A 79 15.05 8.42 0.06
N LEU A 80 14.57 7.48 0.89
CA LEU A 80 15.41 6.77 1.85
C LEU A 80 16.51 5.93 1.18
N ARG A 81 16.21 5.35 0.01
CA ARG A 81 17.21 4.61 -0.78
C ARG A 81 18.31 5.56 -1.27
N LEU A 82 17.93 6.71 -1.81
CA LEU A 82 18.86 7.74 -2.30
C LEU A 82 19.70 8.34 -1.16
N ALA A 83 19.10 8.61 -0.01
CA ALA A 83 19.80 9.12 1.16
C ALA A 83 20.91 8.16 1.64
N LYS A 84 20.62 6.85 1.69
CA LYS A 84 21.61 5.82 2.04
C LYS A 84 22.76 5.74 1.03
N GLN A 85 22.49 5.96 -0.25
CA GLN A 85 23.55 5.97 -1.28
C GLN A 85 24.48 7.18 -1.13
N LYS A 86 23.91 8.36 -0.82
CA LYS A 86 24.70 9.57 -0.56
C LYS A 86 25.58 9.47 0.68
N SER A 87 25.15 8.75 1.72
CA SER A 87 25.95 8.58 2.94
C SER A 87 27.07 7.55 2.82
N THR A 88 27.10 6.76 1.74
CA THR A 88 28.08 5.68 1.54
C THR A 88 29.19 6.09 0.54
N ASN A 89 29.02 7.20 -0.17
CA ASN A 89 30.03 7.87 -0.99
C ASN A 89 30.71 9.01 -0.21
#